data_AF-A0A0N5CTE6-F1
#
_entry.id   AF-A0A0N5CTE6-F1
#
_cell.length_a   1.000
_cell.length_b   1.000
_cell.length_c   1.000
_cell.angle_alpha   90.00
_cell.angle_beta   90.00
_cell.angle_gamma   90.00
#
_symmetry.space_group_name_H-M   'P 1'
#
loop_
_entity.id
_entity.type
_entity.pdbx_description
1 polymer ?
#
loop_
_entity_poly.entity_id
_entity_poly.type
_entity_poly.pdbx_seq_one_letter_code
_entity_poly.pdbx_strand_id
1 'polypeptide(L)'
;MATVKFTWQDELKRSGSFFIGTSPEFDMALYTICFLTRRSRHTCKFFLDQCPFTIISYDLIQHGKIFIATIYPTAGPLTDKCRKYNS
;
A
#
# COMPACT_ATOMS: atom_id res chain seq x y z
N MET A 1 2.43 -2.70 9.59
CA MET A 1 1.69 -1.69 8.80
C MET A 1 0.81 -0.89 9.73
N ALA A 2 0.67 0.42 9.50
CA ALA A 2 -0.27 1.24 10.25
C ALA A 2 -1.11 2.12 9.33
N THR A 3 -2.34 2.39 9.76
CA THR A 3 -3.18 3.47 9.23
C THR A 3 -3.11 4.62 10.22
N VAL A 4 -2.63 5.77 9.78
CA VAL A 4 -2.39 6.94 10.61
C VAL A 4 -3.14 8.15 10.09
N LYS A 5 -3.47 9.06 11.01
CA LYS A 5 -4.00 10.39 10.73
C LYS A 5 -2.93 11.39 11.14
N PHE A 6 -2.58 12.31 10.24
CA PHE A 6 -1.53 13.29 10.49
C PHE A 6 -1.79 14.60 9.75
N THR A 7 -1.16 15.68 10.22
CA THR A 7 -1.18 16.98 9.57
C THR A 7 0.13 17.16 8.81
N TRP A 8 0.05 17.61 7.57
CA TRP A 8 1.20 17.92 6.73
C TRP A 8 1.07 19.36 6.22
N GLN A 9 2.01 20.23 6.61
CA GLN A 9 1.98 21.65 6.23
C GLN A 9 0.61 22.31 6.50
N ASP A 10 0.14 22.20 7.75
CA ASP A 10 -1.18 22.69 8.22
C ASP A 10 -2.42 22.04 7.58
N GLU A 11 -2.24 21.12 6.63
CA GLU A 11 -3.31 20.36 6.00
C GLU A 11 -3.53 19.00 6.66
N LEU A 12 -4.77 18.75 7.10
CA LEU A 12 -5.11 17.52 7.80
C LEU A 12 -5.36 16.36 6.83
N LYS A 13 -4.44 15.40 6.78
CA LYS A 13 -4.67 14.11 6.12
C LYS A 13 -5.41 13.17 7.07
N ARG A 14 -6.71 12.96 6.79
CA ARG A 14 -7.62 12.14 7.62
C ARG A 14 -7.18 10.68 7.77
N SER A 15 -6.59 10.11 6.73
CA SER A 15 -6.11 8.73 6.72
C SER A 15 -5.00 8.56 5.69
N GLY A 16 -3.95 7.86 6.09
CA GLY A 16 -2.89 7.37 5.23
C GLY A 16 -2.33 6.08 5.81
N SER A 17 -1.95 5.15 4.94
CA SER A 17 -1.40 3.87 5.35
C SER A 17 -0.05 3.62 4.69
N PHE A 18 0.89 3.12 5.48
CA PHE A 18 2.23 2.79 5.03
C PHE A 18 2.81 1.65 5.88
N PHE A 19 3.88 1.04 5.36
CA PHE A 19 4.62 0.03 6.09
C PHE A 19 5.54 0.69 7.13
N ILE A 20 5.72 0.03 8.26
CA ILE A 20 6.58 0.49 9.36
C ILE A 20 7.50 -0.68 9.69
N GLY A 21 8.81 -0.41 9.73
CA GLY A 21 9.83 -1.43 10.02
C GLY A 21 10.19 -2.33 8.84
N THR A 22 9.66 -2.09 7.64
CA THR A 22 10.09 -2.76 6.40
C THR A 22 11.26 -2.01 5.76
N SER A 23 11.97 -2.70 4.87
CA SER A 23 13.04 -2.07 4.11
C SER A 23 12.51 -1.38 2.84
N PRO A 24 13.15 -0.29 2.37
CA PRO A 24 12.71 0.41 1.16
C PRO A 24 12.65 -0.49 -0.08
N GLU A 25 13.55 -1.46 -0.20
CA GLU A 25 13.57 -2.42 -1.31
C GLU A 25 12.39 -3.40 -1.27
N PHE A 26 11.92 -3.80 -0.09
CA PHE A 26 10.73 -4.63 0.05
C PHE A 26 9.48 -3.91 -0.45
N ASP A 27 9.30 -2.65 -0.01
CA ASP A 27 8.18 -1.81 -0.43
C ASP A 27 8.20 -1.58 -1.95
N MET A 28 9.36 -1.20 -2.50
CA MET A 28 9.56 -0.96 -3.94
C MET A 28 9.27 -2.22 -4.78
N ALA A 29 9.70 -3.40 -4.31
CA ALA A 29 9.46 -4.66 -4.99
C ALA A 29 7.96 -5.01 -5.03
N LEU A 30 7.26 -4.89 -3.90
CA LEU A 30 5.81 -5.15 -3.82
C LEU A 30 5.01 -4.21 -4.73
N TYR A 31 5.35 -2.92 -4.73
CA TYR A 31 4.71 -1.93 -5.59
C TYR A 31 4.92 -2.24 -7.07
N THR A 32 6.13 -2.60 -7.45
CA THR A 32 6.47 -2.97 -8.84
C THR A 32 5.72 -4.22 -9.27
N ILE A 33 5.71 -5.28 -8.45
CA ILE A 33 4.97 -6.52 -8.72
C ILE A 33 3.48 -6.23 -8.89
N CYS A 34 2.88 -5.44 -7.99
CA CYS A 34 1.47 -5.11 -8.08
C CYS A 34 1.15 -4.34 -9.37
N PHE A 35 1.96 -3.33 -9.71
CA PHE A 35 1.75 -2.53 -10.92
C PHE A 35 1.87 -3.38 -12.20
N LEU A 36 2.85 -4.28 -12.28
CA LEU A 36 3.05 -5.13 -13.46
C LEU A 36 1.97 -6.20 -13.61
N THR A 37 1.50 -6.78 -12.50
CA THR A 37 0.50 -7.86 -12.50
C THR A 37 -0.94 -7.35 -12.65
N ARG A 38 -1.24 -6.19 -12.06
CA ARG A 38 -2.58 -5.58 -12.04
C ARG A 38 -2.45 -4.09 -12.33
N ARG A 39 -2.61 -3.73 -13.60
CA ARG A 39 -2.55 -2.34 -14.08
C ARG A 39 -3.88 -1.63 -13.83
N SER A 40 -3.81 -0.31 -13.60
CA SER A 40 -4.93 0.64 -13.54
C SER A 40 -6.12 0.26 -12.64
N ARG A 41 -6.19 0.87 -11.44
CA ARG A 41 -7.33 0.79 -10.49
C ARG A 41 -7.66 -0.60 -9.94
N HIS A 42 -6.89 -1.63 -10.30
CA HIS A 42 -7.03 -2.96 -9.74
C HIS A 42 -6.20 -3.09 -8.47
N THR A 43 -6.83 -3.66 -7.44
CA THR A 43 -6.21 -3.88 -6.15
C THR A 43 -5.44 -5.21 -6.12
N CYS A 44 -4.23 -5.21 -5.58
CA CYS A 44 -3.48 -6.43 -5.29
C CYS A 44 -3.62 -6.81 -3.82
N LYS A 45 -4.11 -8.02 -3.53
CA LYS A 45 -4.25 -8.50 -2.16
C LYS A 45 -3.03 -9.32 -1.78
N PHE A 46 -2.43 -9.00 -0.63
CA PHE A 46 -1.26 -9.66 -0.10
C PHE A 46 -1.47 -10.01 1.37
N PHE A 47 -0.64 -10.92 1.88
CA PHE A 47 -0.57 -11.28 3.27
C PHE A 47 0.87 -11.10 3.74
N LEU A 48 1.05 -10.31 4.79
CA LEU A 48 2.33 -10.16 5.48
C LEU A 48 2.07 -10.55 6.93
N ASP A 49 2.81 -11.53 7.44
CA ASP A 49 2.66 -12.02 8.81
C ASP A 49 1.22 -12.36 9.21
N GLN A 50 0.49 -12.99 8.28
CA GLN A 50 -0.94 -13.34 8.42
C GLN A 50 -1.90 -12.13 8.57
N CYS A 51 -1.41 -10.91 8.40
CA CYS A 51 -2.21 -9.70 8.25
C CYS A 51 -2.54 -9.47 6.77
N PRO A 52 -3.83 -9.48 6.37
CA PRO A 52 -4.22 -9.14 5.02
C PRO A 52 -4.05 -7.64 4.78
N PHE A 53 -3.50 -7.28 3.63
CA PHE A 53 -3.48 -5.90 3.16
C PHE A 53 -3.64 -5.84 1.65
N THR A 54 -3.94 -4.65 1.16
CA THR A 54 -4.20 -4.41 -0.26
C THR A 54 -3.31 -3.29 -0.75
N ILE A 55 -2.69 -3.46 -1.93
CA ILE A 55 -1.97 -2.39 -2.61
C ILE A 55 -2.88 -1.82 -3.71
N ILE A 56 -2.99 -0.50 -3.74
CA ILE A 56 -3.74 0.26 -4.73
C ILE A 56 -2.72 0.95 -5.63
N SER A 57 -2.76 0.66 -6.93
CA SER A 57 -1.88 1.26 -7.93
C SER A 57 -2.68 2.16 -8.88
N TYR A 58 -2.11 3.32 -9.19
CA TYR A 58 -2.59 4.20 -10.24
C TYR A 58 -1.55 4.26 -11.37
N ASP A 59 -2.04 4.29 -12.59
CA ASP A 59 -1.24 4.49 -13.78
C ASP A 59 -1.38 5.93 -14.29
N LEU A 60 -0.29 6.41 -14.87
CA LEU A 60 -0.24 7.72 -15.52
C LEU A 60 0.14 7.51 -16.98
N ILE A 61 -0.74 7.94 -17.88
CA ILE A 61 -0.48 7.86 -19.32
C ILE A 61 0.12 9.20 -19.77
N GLN A 62 1.37 9.18 -20.21
CA GLN A 62 2.06 10.35 -20.78
C GLN A 62 2.66 9.99 -22.13
N HIS A 63 2.37 10.78 -23.16
CA HIS A 63 2.88 10.57 -24.53
C HIS A 63 2.64 9.13 -25.04
N GLY A 64 1.48 8.55 -24.72
CA GLY A 64 1.13 7.18 -25.10
C GLY A 64 1.88 6.08 -24.33
N LYS A 65 2.71 6.42 -23.35
CA LYS A 65 3.42 5.47 -22.47
C LYS A 65 2.76 5.42 -21.09
N ILE A 66 2.76 4.24 -20.50
CA ILE A 66 2.17 3.98 -19.18
C ILE A 66 3.28 4.04 -18.13
N PHE A 67 3.12 4.92 -17.15
CA PHE A 67 4.02 5.10 -16.02
C PHE A 67 3.32 4.76 -14.70
N ILE A 68 4.13 4.46 -13.69
CA ILE A 68 3.65 4.30 -12.32
C ILE A 68 3.32 5.70 -11.78
N ALA A 69 2.08 5.89 -11.33
CA ALA A 69 1.66 7.10 -10.63
C ALA A 69 1.78 6.87 -9.10
N THR A 70 0.75 7.23 -8.35
CA THR A 70 0.68 6.92 -6.92
C THR A 70 0.42 5.43 -6.70
N ILE A 71 1.14 4.84 -5.75
CA ILE A 71 0.90 3.49 -5.27
C ILE A 71 1.05 3.48 -3.75
N TYR A 72 0.10 2.87 -3.06
CA TYR A 72 0.11 2.82 -1.60
C TYR A 72 -0.62 1.59 -1.07
N PRO A 73 -0.22 1.08 0.11
CA PRO A 73 -0.92 0.00 0.76
C PRO A 73 -2.15 0.55 1.50
N THR A 74 -3.14 -0.29 1.72
CA THR A 74 -4.32 -0.07 2.56
C THR A 74 -4.48 -1.29 3.45
N ALA A 75 -4.62 -1.04 4.76
CA ALA A 75 -4.82 -2.11 5.72
C ALA A 75 -6.13 -2.87 5.44
N GLY A 76 -6.04 -4.20 5.43
CA GLY A 76 -7.22 -5.06 5.38
C GLY A 76 -7.91 -5.16 6.75
N PRO A 77 -8.97 -5.99 6.86
CA PRO A 77 -9.63 -6.23 8.13
C PRO A 77 -8.65 -6.82 9.16
N LEU A 78 -8.71 -6.31 10.41
CA LEU A 78 -7.91 -6.82 11.51
C LEU A 78 -8.41 -8.21 11.91
N THR A 79 -7.69 -9.26 11.50
CA THR A 79 -8.01 -10.65 11.84
C THR A 79 -7.40 -11.05 13.19
N ASP A 80 -7.96 -12.05 13.86
CA ASP A 80 -7.41 -12.57 15.13
C ASP A 80 -5.98 -13.11 14.99
N LYS A 81 -5.62 -13.61 13.80
CA LYS A 81 -4.27 -14.04 13.45
C LYS A 81 -3.30 -12.85 13.43
N CYS A 82 -3.71 -11.76 12.79
CA CYS A 82 -2.94 -10.52 12.76
C CYS A 82 -2.76 -9.89 14.15
N ARG A 83 -3.81 -9.98 14.99
CA ARG A 83 -3.74 -9.52 16.39
C ARG A 83 -2.76 -10.34 17.22
N LYS A 84 -2.82 -11.68 17.13
CA LYS A 84 -1.94 -12.59 17.87
C LYS A 84 -0.46 -12.46 17.50
N TYR A 85 -0.15 -12.11 16.25
CA TYR A 85 1.24 -11.90 15.80
C TYR A 85 1.83 -10.58 16.31
N ASN A 86 1.00 -9.55 16.49
CA ASN A 86 1.43 -8.23 17.01
C ASN A 86 1.20 -8.10 18.54
N SER A 87 0.94 -9.21 19.24
CA SER A 87 0.76 -9.26 20.71
C SER A 87 2.09 -9.51 21.42
#